data_AF-A0A0R2NKZ4-F1
#
_entry.id   AF-A0A0R2NKZ4-F1
#
_cell.length_a   1.000
_cell.length_b   1.000
_cell.length_c   1.000
_cell.angle_alpha   90.00
_cell.angle_beta   90.00
_cell.angle_gamma   90.00
#
_symmetry.space_group_name_H-M   'P 1'
#
loop_
_entity.id
_entity.type
_entity.pdbx_description
1 polymer ?
#
loop_
_entity_poly.entity_id
_entity_poly.type
_entity_poly.pdbx_seq_one_letter_code
_entity_poly.pdbx_strand_id
1 'polypeptide(L)'
;MKLVVGPFHRSTTPSMLTAMQRVDICLDLIGQTGPAGLTASTATLGLNLTYLLGNNVIVTNDAQTITIIIDEQSRPLTLTGCLIQDTLHNALYPQQPHYLLAINRQLITSGDELIALIDTQLA
;
A
#
# COMPACT_ATOMS: atom_id res chain seq x y z
N MET A 1 15.19 -4.43 4.16
CA MET A 1 14.98 -3.35 3.19
C MET A 1 14.80 -3.96 1.80
N LYS A 2 13.61 -3.84 1.19
CA LYS A 2 13.36 -4.22 -0.21
C LYS A 2 12.93 -2.96 -0.98
N LEU A 3 13.69 -2.59 -1.99
CA LEU A 3 13.40 -1.47 -2.88
C LEU A 3 12.82 -2.02 -4.18
N VAL A 4 11.64 -1.55 -4.58
CA VAL A 4 11.04 -1.88 -5.87
C VAL A 4 10.79 -0.59 -6.62
N VAL A 5 11.47 -0.44 -7.76
CA VAL A 5 11.32 0.69 -8.68
C VAL A 5 10.63 0.12 -9.93
N GLY A 6 9.38 0.52 -10.18
CA GLY A 6 8.69 0.18 -11.43
C GLY A 6 9.16 1.09 -12.56
N PRO A 7 9.56 0.53 -13.71
CA PRO A 7 8.60 0.45 -14.81
C PRO A 7 8.64 -0.92 -15.49
N PHE A 8 7.47 -1.48 -15.86
CA PHE A 8 7.43 -2.72 -16.66
C PHE A 8 6.37 -2.67 -17.76
N HIS A 9 6.86 -2.52 -18.99
CA HIS A 9 6.11 -2.74 -20.23
C HIS A 9 6.24 -4.23 -20.61
N ARG A 10 5.17 -5.04 -20.53
CA ARG A 10 4.96 -6.27 -21.35
C ARG A 10 3.56 -6.90 -21.22
N SER A 11 2.84 -6.83 -22.35
CA SER A 11 1.76 -7.63 -22.96
C SER A 11 0.43 -7.95 -22.27
N THR A 12 0.18 -7.66 -20.99
CA THR A 12 -1.18 -7.72 -20.43
C THR A 12 -1.35 -6.68 -19.34
N THR A 13 -1.73 -5.46 -19.72
CA THR A 13 -2.20 -4.47 -18.76
C THR A 13 -3.42 -5.05 -18.04
N PRO A 14 -3.37 -5.27 -16.71
CA PRO A 14 -4.55 -5.68 -15.97
C PRO A 14 -5.63 -4.60 -16.15
N SER A 15 -6.92 -4.97 -16.13
CA SER A 15 -7.96 -3.94 -16.09
C SER A 15 -7.81 -3.11 -14.82
N MET A 16 -8.26 -1.85 -14.83
CA MET A 16 -8.28 -0.99 -13.64
C MET A 16 -8.94 -1.69 -12.44
N LEU A 17 -10.03 -2.42 -12.67
CA LEU A 17 -10.70 -3.24 -11.66
C LEU A 17 -9.76 -4.31 -11.08
N THR A 18 -9.03 -5.03 -11.93
CA THR A 18 -8.08 -6.07 -11.48
C THR A 18 -6.91 -5.48 -10.69
N ALA A 19 -6.42 -4.30 -11.09
CA ALA A 19 -5.36 -3.62 -10.35
C ALA A 19 -5.85 -3.17 -8.97
N MET A 20 -7.06 -2.60 -8.87
CA MET A 20 -7.69 -2.25 -7.59
C MET A 20 -7.88 -3.47 -6.68
N GLN A 21 -8.44 -4.56 -7.22
CA GLN A 21 -8.58 -5.81 -6.45
C GLN A 21 -7.24 -6.33 -5.91
N ARG A 22 -6.15 -6.18 -6.66
CA ARG A 22 -4.82 -6.57 -6.20
C ARG A 22 -4.30 -5.65 -5.09
N VAL A 23 -4.63 -4.37 -5.12
CA VAL A 23 -4.35 -3.45 -4.01
C VAL A 23 -5.12 -3.88 -2.77
N ASP A 24 -6.41 -4.17 -2.88
CA ASP A 24 -7.22 -4.66 -1.76
C ASP A 24 -6.66 -5.94 -1.15
N ILE A 25 -6.34 -6.94 -1.98
CA ILE A 25 -5.69 -8.20 -1.53
C ILE A 25 -4.39 -7.91 -0.79
N CYS A 26 -3.60 -6.94 -1.26
CA CYS A 26 -2.37 -6.55 -0.58
C CYS A 26 -2.62 -5.93 0.79
N LEU A 27 -3.63 -5.06 0.90
CA LEU A 27 -4.05 -4.43 2.16
C LEU A 27 -4.61 -5.47 3.14
N ASP A 28 -5.43 -6.40 2.67
CA ASP A 28 -5.93 -7.51 3.47
C ASP A 28 -4.80 -8.40 4.01
N LEU A 29 -3.84 -8.74 3.15
CA LEU A 29 -2.66 -9.53 3.55
C LEU A 29 -1.84 -8.80 4.61
N ILE A 30 -1.65 -7.48 4.45
CA ILE A 30 -1.01 -6.63 5.45
C ILE A 30 -1.78 -6.66 6.77
N GLY A 31 -3.10 -6.53 6.72
CA GLY A 31 -3.93 -6.54 7.92
C GLY A 31 -3.90 -7.89 8.65
N GLN A 32 -3.81 -9.00 7.94
CA GLN A 32 -3.79 -10.34 8.54
C GLN A 32 -2.43 -10.78 9.08
N THR A 33 -1.33 -10.26 8.50
CA THR A 33 0.02 -10.79 8.78
C THR A 33 1.02 -9.72 9.20
N GLY A 34 0.59 -8.45 9.27
CA GLY A 34 1.37 -7.32 9.77
C GLY A 34 2.68 -7.11 9.00
N PRO A 35 3.84 -7.06 9.69
CA PRO A 35 5.15 -6.81 9.06
C PRO A 35 5.51 -7.77 7.92
N ALA A 36 5.09 -9.04 8.02
CA ALA A 36 5.36 -10.05 7.01
C ALA A 36 4.57 -9.78 5.73
N GLY A 37 3.27 -9.50 5.87
CA GLY A 37 2.39 -9.10 4.77
C GLY A 37 2.83 -7.81 4.12
N LEU A 38 3.27 -6.83 4.91
CA LEU A 38 3.83 -5.59 4.38
C LEU A 38 5.03 -5.84 3.48
N THR A 39 5.96 -6.68 3.93
CA THR A 39 7.14 -7.04 3.15
C THR A 39 6.79 -7.86 1.89
N ALA A 40 5.77 -8.71 1.96
CA ALA A 40 5.31 -9.51 0.82
C ALA A 40 4.55 -8.66 -0.22
N SER A 41 3.73 -7.72 0.25
CA SER A 41 2.83 -6.90 -0.57
C SER A 41 3.52 -5.69 -1.19
N THR A 42 4.65 -5.22 -0.66
CA THR A 42 5.33 -3.97 -1.08
C THR A 42 5.55 -3.89 -2.60
N ALA A 43 6.06 -4.95 -3.22
CA ALA A 43 6.32 -4.98 -4.66
C ALA A 43 5.03 -4.90 -5.49
N THR A 44 4.03 -5.68 -5.09
CA THR A 44 2.73 -5.75 -5.76
C THR A 44 1.96 -4.44 -5.61
N LEU A 45 1.99 -3.82 -4.43
CA LEU A 45 1.41 -2.49 -4.21
C LEU A 45 2.04 -1.45 -5.14
N GLY A 46 3.37 -1.35 -5.18
CA GLY A 46 4.04 -0.38 -6.04
C GLY A 46 3.70 -0.53 -7.53
N LEU A 47 3.64 -1.78 -8.02
CA LEU A 47 3.27 -2.05 -9.41
C LEU A 47 1.81 -1.66 -9.73
N ASN A 48 0.85 -2.02 -8.88
CA ASN A 48 -0.55 -1.70 -9.14
C ASN A 48 -0.83 -0.20 -8.94
N LEU A 49 -0.21 0.45 -7.96
CA LEU A 49 -0.33 1.91 -7.78
C LEU A 49 0.29 2.67 -8.94
N THR A 50 1.44 2.24 -9.46
CA THR A 50 2.05 2.81 -10.68
C THR A 50 1.08 2.71 -11.86
N TYR A 51 0.41 1.56 -12.01
CA TYR A 51 -0.56 1.36 -13.08
C TYR A 51 -1.82 2.24 -12.91
N LEU A 52 -2.34 2.36 -11.67
CA LEU A 52 -3.58 3.08 -11.38
C LEU A 52 -3.41 4.60 -11.48
N LEU A 53 -2.28 5.13 -11.01
CA LEU A 53 -2.02 6.58 -10.97
C LEU A 53 -1.38 7.11 -12.24
N GLY A 54 -0.79 6.24 -13.08
CA GLY A 54 -0.04 6.66 -14.27
C GLY A 54 1.30 7.35 -13.98
N ASN A 55 1.68 7.45 -12.70
CA ASN A 55 2.95 7.99 -12.21
C ASN A 55 3.86 6.86 -11.73
N ASN A 56 5.18 7.07 -11.70
CA ASN A 56 6.11 6.11 -11.13
C ASN A 56 5.92 6.07 -9.61
N VAL A 57 5.51 4.92 -9.06
CA VAL A 57 5.33 4.73 -7.62
C VAL A 57 6.39 3.81 -7.07
N ILE A 58 7.16 4.31 -6.11
CA ILE A 58 8.15 3.56 -5.34
C ILE A 58 7.54 3.29 -3.97
N VAL A 59 7.35 2.01 -3.65
CA VAL A 59 6.90 1.60 -2.31
C VAL A 59 8.07 0.93 -1.61
N THR A 60 8.35 1.39 -0.41
CA THR A 60 9.35 0.79 0.49
C THR A 60 8.73 0.53 1.84
N ASN A 61 9.32 -0.39 2.58
CA ASN A 61 8.88 -0.69 3.93
C ASN A 61 10.06 -0.97 4.86
N ASP A 62 9.85 -0.74 6.14
CA ASP A 62 10.72 -1.20 7.21
C ASP A 62 9.91 -1.61 8.43
N ALA A 63 9.97 -2.89 8.80
CA ALA A 63 9.27 -3.56 9.89
C ALA A 63 7.79 -3.16 10.07
N GLN A 64 7.53 -1.99 10.65
CA GLN A 64 6.20 -1.45 10.93
C GLN A 64 5.84 -0.23 10.08
N THR A 65 6.71 0.24 9.19
CA THR A 65 6.52 1.47 8.43
C THR A 65 6.43 1.16 6.94
N ILE A 66 5.59 1.93 6.25
CA ILE A 66 5.48 1.96 4.79
C ILE A 66 5.80 3.37 4.32
N THR A 67 6.52 3.48 3.22
CA THR A 67 6.74 4.75 2.53
C THR A 67 6.35 4.58 1.07
N ILE A 68 5.43 5.40 0.60
CA ILE A 68 4.98 5.47 -0.79
C ILE A 68 5.51 6.79 -1.36
N ILE A 69 6.36 6.70 -2.38
CA ILE A 69 6.91 7.86 -3.08
C ILE A 69 6.31 7.85 -4.47
N ILE A 70 5.65 8.94 -4.85
CA ILE A 70 5.07 9.14 -6.17
C ILE A 70 5.96 10.15 -6.86
N ASP A 71 6.66 9.69 -7.88
CA ASP A 71 7.58 10.50 -8.68
C ASP A 71 6.79 11.19 -9.80
N GLU A 72 6.40 12.44 -9.52
CA GLU A 72 5.78 13.34 -10.49
C GLU A 72 6.81 14.31 -11.09
N GLN A 73 6.56 14.75 -12.34
CA GLN A 73 7.50 15.59 -13.08
C GLN A 73 7.78 16.96 -12.43
N SER A 74 6.89 17.45 -11.57
CA SER A 74 7.01 18.76 -10.91
C SER A 74 7.64 18.66 -9.51
N ARG A 75 7.19 17.69 -8.69
CA ARG A 75 7.73 17.43 -7.35
C ARG A 75 7.33 16.03 -6.86
N PRO A 76 8.25 15.26 -6.28
CA PRO A 76 7.87 13.97 -5.69
C PRO A 76 6.99 14.16 -4.44
N LEU A 77 5.90 13.40 -4.37
CA LEU A 77 5.07 13.27 -3.17
C LEU A 77 5.56 12.07 -2.36
N THR A 78 5.75 12.24 -1.05
CA THR A 78 6.13 11.15 -0.14
C THR A 78 5.07 10.99 0.94
N LEU A 79 4.45 9.81 0.99
CA LEU A 79 3.48 9.43 2.02
C LEU A 79 4.10 8.35 2.91
N THR A 80 4.14 8.61 4.20
CA THR A 80 4.58 7.65 5.21
C THR A 80 3.42 7.12 6.02
N GLY A 81 3.48 5.84 6.33
CA GLY A 81 2.49 5.16 7.14
C GLY A 81 3.10 4.16 8.11
N CYS A 82 2.27 3.66 9.02
CA CYS A 82 2.65 2.63 9.98
C CYS A 82 1.57 1.57 10.17
N LEU A 83 2.00 0.40 10.59
CA LEU A 83 1.16 -0.67 11.09
C LEU A 83 0.80 -0.42 12.54
N ILE A 84 -0.46 -0.61 12.86
CA ILE A 84 -1.01 -0.48 14.21
C ILE A 84 -1.62 -1.83 14.56
N GLN A 85 -1.28 -2.38 15.73
CA GLN A 85 -1.96 -3.59 16.21
C GLN A 85 -3.37 -3.25 16.67
N ASP A 86 -4.37 -3.94 16.11
CA ASP A 86 -5.74 -3.80 16.59
C ASP A 86 -5.86 -4.44 17.98
N THR A 87 -5.68 -3.61 19.01
CA THR A 87 -5.59 -4.09 20.40
C THR A 87 -6.89 -4.74 20.85
N LEU A 88 -8.05 -4.23 20.40
CA LEU A 88 -9.34 -4.78 20.77
C LEU A 88 -9.56 -6.13 20.08
N HIS A 89 -9.35 -6.20 18.76
CA HIS A 89 -9.46 -7.45 18.03
C HIS A 89 -8.52 -8.51 18.58
N ASN A 90 -7.25 -8.15 18.83
CA ASN A 90 -6.23 -9.09 19.28
C ASN A 90 -6.47 -9.60 20.71
N ALA A 91 -7.14 -8.80 21.55
CA ALA A 91 -7.58 -9.24 22.87
C ALA A 91 -8.72 -10.27 22.78
N LEU A 92 -9.64 -10.09 21.82
CA LEU A 92 -10.78 -10.99 21.61
C LEU A 92 -10.40 -12.25 20.82
N TYR A 93 -9.44 -12.15 19.90
CA TYR A 93 -9.04 -13.18 18.95
C TYR A 93 -7.50 -13.36 18.91
N PRO A 94 -6.87 -13.84 20.00
CA PRO A 94 -5.41 -13.90 20.10
C PRO A 94 -4.73 -14.85 19.10
N GLN A 95 -5.49 -15.80 18.51
CA GLN A 95 -4.99 -16.72 17.49
C GLN A 95 -5.06 -16.15 16.06
N GLN A 96 -5.71 -15.00 15.88
CA GLN A 96 -5.90 -14.34 14.59
C GLN A 96 -5.53 -12.86 14.74
N PRO A 97 -4.23 -12.55 14.90
CA PRO A 97 -3.82 -11.17 15.10
C PRO A 97 -4.17 -10.34 13.87
N HIS A 98 -4.77 -9.18 14.11
CA HIS A 98 -5.12 -8.20 13.10
C HIS A 98 -4.31 -6.92 13.28
N TYR A 99 -3.97 -6.33 12.14
CA TYR A 99 -3.20 -5.12 11.99
C TYR A 99 -3.98 -4.13 11.14
N LEU A 100 -3.84 -2.87 11.50
CA LEU A 100 -4.40 -1.73 10.80
C LEU A 100 -3.27 -0.99 10.10
N LEU A 101 -3.54 -0.43 8.93
CA LEU A 101 -2.56 0.39 8.20
C LEU A 101 -3.00 1.85 8.26
N ALA A 102 -2.15 2.71 8.80
CA ALA A 102 -2.36 4.16 8.76
C ALA A 102 -1.35 4.81 7.84
N ILE A 103 -1.78 5.62 6.87
CA ILE A 103 -0.92 6.38 5.96
C ILE A 103 -1.26 7.86 6.10
N ASN A 104 -0.24 8.69 6.33
CA ASN A 104 -0.40 10.13 6.52
C ASN A 104 -1.50 10.50 7.54
N ARG A 105 -1.56 9.78 8.67
CA ARG A 105 -2.54 9.93 9.76
C ARG A 105 -3.99 9.55 9.39
N GLN A 106 -4.21 8.89 8.26
CA GLN A 106 -5.51 8.33 7.87
C GLN A 106 -5.45 6.81 7.93
N LEU A 107 -6.49 6.18 8.49
CA LEU A 107 -6.64 4.73 8.46
C LEU A 107 -7.01 4.31 7.03
N ILE A 108 -6.30 3.31 6.50
CA ILE A 108 -6.50 2.77 5.16
C ILE A 108 -7.01 1.33 5.29
N THR A 109 -8.24 1.12 4.85
CA THR A 109 -8.94 -0.17 4.91
C THR A 109 -9.28 -0.72 3.53
N SER A 110 -9.20 0.12 2.48
CA SER A 110 -9.42 -0.27 1.08
C SER A 110 -8.48 0.45 0.12
N GLY A 111 -8.36 -0.10 -1.09
CA GLY A 111 -7.62 0.52 -2.18
C GLY A 111 -8.24 1.84 -2.60
N ASP A 112 -9.57 1.97 -2.59
CA ASP A 112 -10.27 3.23 -2.92
C ASP A 112 -9.87 4.35 -1.94
N GLU A 113 -9.81 4.07 -0.64
CA GLU A 113 -9.34 5.02 0.37
C GLU A 113 -7.88 5.42 0.15
N LEU A 114 -7.02 4.46 -0.23
CA LEU A 114 -5.62 4.73 -0.53
C LEU A 114 -5.46 5.65 -1.74
N ILE A 115 -6.18 5.37 -2.82
CA ILE A 115 -6.15 6.19 -4.04
C ILE A 115 -6.72 7.58 -3.76
N ALA A 116 -7.86 7.67 -3.07
CA ALA A 116 -8.45 8.96 -2.71
C ALA A 116 -7.52 9.82 -1.83
N LEU A 117 -6.82 9.20 -0.86
CA LEU A 117 -5.79 9.89 -0.08
C LEU A 117 -4.69 10.42 -0.99
N ILE A 118 -4.18 9.60 -1.92
CA ILE A 118 -3.12 10.01 -2.85
C ILE A 118 -3.59 11.18 -3.72
N ASP A 119 -4.75 11.07 -4.36
CA ASP A 119 -5.30 12.11 -5.23
C ASP A 119 -5.50 13.43 -4.47
N THR A 120 -5.94 13.38 -3.21
CA THR A 120 -6.09 14.57 -2.35
C THR A 120 -4.76 15.25 -2.04
N GLN A 121 -3.66 14.50 -2.00
CA GLN A 121 -2.32 15.03 -1.72
C GLN A 121 -1.59 15.49 -3.00
N LEU A 122 -2.07 15.07 -4.17
CA LEU A 122 -1.57 15.50 -5.47
C LEU A 122 -2.27 16.76 -6.00
N ALA A 123 -3.52 17.02 -5.58
CA ALA A 123 -4.29 18.22 -5.91
C ALA A 123 -3.76 19.50 -5.22
#